data_AF-A0A9C6TT70-F1
#
_entry.id   AF-A0A9C6TT70-F1
#
_cell.length_a   1.000
_cell.length_b   1.000
_cell.length_c   1.000
_cell.angle_alpha   90.00
_cell.angle_beta   90.00
_cell.angle_gamma   90.00
#
_symmetry.space_group_name_H-M   'P 1'
#
loop_
_entity.id
_entity.type
_entity.pdbx_description
1 polymer ?
#
loop_
_entity_poly.entity_id
_entity_poly.type
_entity_poly.pdbx_seq_one_letter_code
_entity_poly.pdbx_strand_id
1 'polypeptide(L)'
;MEQESNVNRQSLTDRVDKALNFYDALFDCLVTASSVKKIFFERAMLGEQIKNIIACEGAERKERYELLKAWISRLELAGFCAEAISLEGMLRGVTELQNFARGYKIIRDEKFLVLCWNNNPLFSLSAWRYL
;
A
#
# COMPACT_ATOMS: atom_id res chain seq x y z
N MET A 1 -2.74 3.55 7.49
CA MET A 1 -2.70 3.43 6.01
C MET A 1 -1.65 2.38 5.76
N GLU A 2 -1.99 1.34 5.03
CA GLU A 2 -1.16 0.14 4.91
C GLU A 2 -0.89 -0.19 3.44
N GLN A 3 0.27 -0.80 3.15
CA GLN A 3 0.60 -1.31 1.82
C GLN A 3 -0.26 -2.53 1.48
N GLU A 4 -0.89 -2.53 0.31
CA GLU A 4 -1.84 -3.57 -0.08
C GLU A 4 -1.16 -4.71 -0.86
N SER A 5 -0.17 -5.35 -0.22
CA SER A 5 0.50 -6.56 -0.72
C SER A 5 0.76 -7.55 0.40
N ASN A 6 0.89 -8.83 0.08
CA ASN A 6 1.14 -9.88 1.05
C ASN A 6 2.59 -10.38 0.96
N VAL A 7 3.53 -9.56 1.41
CA VAL A 7 4.97 -9.88 1.43
C VAL A 7 5.41 -10.50 2.75
N ASN A 8 4.51 -10.69 3.72
CA ASN A 8 4.81 -11.34 4.99
C ASN A 8 4.77 -12.89 4.91
N ARG A 9 4.86 -13.48 3.71
CA ARG A 9 4.86 -14.94 3.49
C ARG A 9 6.14 -15.60 3.98
N GLN A 10 6.04 -16.89 4.33
CA GLN A 10 7.19 -17.69 4.76
C GLN A 10 8.13 -18.03 3.59
N SER A 11 7.56 -18.37 2.43
CA SER A 11 8.31 -18.70 1.22
C SER A 11 8.98 -17.47 0.62
N LEU A 12 10.28 -17.55 0.33
CA LEU A 12 11.00 -16.50 -0.40
C LEU A 12 10.40 -16.27 -1.78
N THR A 13 10.06 -17.35 -2.52
CA THR A 13 9.45 -17.25 -3.84
C THR A 13 8.15 -16.47 -3.80
N ASP A 14 7.28 -16.77 -2.81
CA ASP A 14 6.03 -16.02 -2.64
C ASP A 14 6.30 -14.54 -2.37
N ARG A 15 7.28 -14.23 -1.51
CA ARG A 15 7.63 -12.85 -1.19
C ARG A 15 8.17 -12.11 -2.41
N VAL A 16 9.04 -12.74 -3.19
CA VAL A 16 9.57 -12.18 -4.44
C VAL A 16 8.44 -11.90 -5.41
N ASP A 17 7.56 -12.87 -5.65
CA ASP A 17 6.43 -12.70 -6.57
C ASP A 17 5.49 -11.57 -6.14
N LYS A 18 5.16 -11.50 -4.84
CA LYS A 18 4.28 -10.43 -4.32
C LYS A 18 4.95 -9.07 -4.30
N ALA A 19 6.26 -9.00 -4.02
CA ALA A 19 7.01 -7.76 -4.08
C ALA A 19 7.13 -7.27 -5.53
N LEU A 20 7.48 -8.15 -6.48
CA LEU A 20 7.61 -7.78 -7.89
C LEU A 20 6.32 -7.18 -8.43
N ASN A 21 5.18 -7.87 -8.24
CA ASN A 21 3.88 -7.35 -8.70
C ASN A 21 3.52 -6.00 -8.05
N PHE A 22 3.84 -5.82 -6.76
CA PHE A 22 3.53 -4.59 -6.05
C PHE A 22 4.41 -3.41 -6.49
N TYR A 23 5.72 -3.64 -6.55
CA TYR A 23 6.67 -2.59 -6.91
C TYR A 23 6.63 -2.26 -8.40
N ASP A 24 6.34 -3.20 -9.29
CA ASP A 24 6.10 -2.93 -10.71
C ASP A 24 5.04 -1.82 -10.90
N ALA A 25 3.90 -1.94 -10.21
CA ALA A 25 2.85 -0.93 -10.22
C ALA A 25 3.30 0.42 -9.61
N LEU A 26 4.12 0.40 -8.54
CA LEU A 26 4.66 1.63 -7.95
C LEU A 26 5.68 2.32 -8.86
N PHE A 27 6.55 1.56 -9.52
CA PHE A 27 7.53 2.10 -10.46
C PHE A 27 6.84 2.69 -11.70
N ASP A 28 5.82 2.01 -12.24
CA ASP A 28 5.02 2.53 -13.36
C ASP A 28 4.31 3.84 -12.98
N CYS A 29 3.76 3.91 -11.76
CA CYS A 29 3.24 5.14 -11.19
C CYS A 29 4.28 6.28 -11.11
N LEU A 30 5.54 5.98 -10.80
CA LEU A 30 6.60 6.99 -10.74
C LEU A 30 7.10 7.46 -12.11
N VAL A 31 6.81 6.73 -13.20
CA VAL A 31 7.09 7.20 -14.57
C VAL A 31 6.36 8.51 -14.88
N THR A 32 5.22 8.77 -14.24
CA THR A 32 4.49 10.02 -14.44
C THR A 32 5.04 11.19 -13.60
N ALA A 33 6.06 10.97 -12.76
CA ALA A 33 6.66 11.98 -11.89
C ALA A 33 7.99 12.55 -12.46
N SER A 34 8.43 13.72 -11.96
CA SER A 34 9.65 14.40 -12.43
C SER A 34 10.96 13.69 -12.07
N SER A 35 12.00 13.86 -12.90
CA SER A 35 13.16 12.95 -13.00
C SER A 35 14.12 12.89 -11.79
N VAL A 36 14.45 14.03 -11.15
CA VAL A 36 15.50 14.04 -10.11
C VAL A 36 15.00 13.49 -8.76
N LYS A 37 13.78 13.87 -8.35
CA LYS A 37 13.18 13.36 -7.11
C LYS A 37 12.82 11.88 -7.22
N LYS A 38 12.48 11.43 -8.43
CA LYS A 38 12.18 10.04 -8.75
C LYS A 38 13.35 9.11 -8.44
N ILE A 39 14.55 9.35 -8.99
CA ILE A 39 15.71 8.45 -8.80
C ILE A 39 16.07 8.30 -7.32
N PHE A 40 16.03 9.41 -6.57
CA PHE A 40 16.30 9.37 -5.13
C PHE A 40 15.25 8.53 -4.40
N PHE A 41 13.97 8.74 -4.68
CA PHE A 41 12.88 8.00 -4.06
C PHE A 41 12.91 6.50 -4.39
N GLU A 42 13.13 6.17 -5.66
CA GLU A 42 13.26 4.79 -6.14
C GLU A 42 14.39 4.04 -5.43
N ARG A 43 15.57 4.65 -5.33
CA ARG A 43 16.74 3.98 -4.73
C ARG A 43 16.72 3.99 -3.21
N ALA A 44 16.47 5.15 -2.60
CA ALA A 44 16.62 5.33 -1.16
C ALA A 44 15.41 4.82 -0.36
N MET A 45 14.24 4.68 -0.99
CA MET A 45 13.04 4.17 -0.33
C MET A 45 12.63 2.81 -0.90
N LEU A 46 12.23 2.74 -2.18
CA LEU A 46 11.69 1.50 -2.73
C LEU A 46 12.75 0.37 -2.76
N GLY A 47 13.97 0.71 -3.16
CA GLY A 47 15.09 -0.23 -3.21
C GLY A 47 15.43 -0.86 -1.86
N GLU A 48 15.50 -0.06 -0.79
CA GLU A 48 15.78 -0.59 0.56
C GLU A 48 14.62 -1.43 1.11
N GLN A 49 13.36 -1.09 0.79
CA GLN A 49 12.23 -1.93 1.17
C GLN A 49 12.24 -3.28 0.44
N ILE A 50 12.47 -3.28 -0.88
CA ILE A 50 12.61 -4.51 -1.68
C ILE A 50 13.73 -5.38 -1.11
N LYS A 51 14.89 -4.77 -0.83
CA LYS A 51 16.03 -5.45 -0.22
C LYS A 51 15.67 -6.06 1.13
N ASN A 52 14.96 -5.34 2.00
CA ASN A 52 14.55 -5.90 3.29
C ASN A 52 13.56 -7.07 3.14
N ILE A 53 12.63 -7.01 2.19
CA ILE A 53 11.66 -8.09 1.92
C ILE A 53 12.36 -9.38 1.44
N ILE A 54 13.36 -9.24 0.56
CA ILE A 54 14.00 -10.36 -0.13
C ILE A 54 15.21 -10.90 0.65
N ALA A 55 16.08 -10.01 1.15
CA ALA A 55 17.38 -10.39 1.67
C ALA A 55 17.43 -10.58 3.20
N CYS A 56 16.46 -10.04 3.95
CA CYS A 56 16.42 -10.19 5.41
C CYS A 56 15.46 -11.31 5.83
N GLU A 57 15.72 -11.91 6.99
CA GLU A 57 14.84 -12.90 7.61
C GLU A 57 14.65 -12.64 9.11
N GLY A 58 13.76 -13.41 9.74
CA GLY A 58 13.55 -13.35 11.19
C GLY A 58 13.26 -11.93 11.69
N ALA A 59 13.93 -11.52 12.76
CA ALA A 59 13.74 -10.20 13.37
C ALA A 59 14.33 -9.05 12.53
N GLU A 60 15.25 -9.32 11.61
CA GLU A 60 15.89 -8.31 10.75
C GLU A 60 14.97 -7.88 9.60
N ARG A 61 14.06 -8.75 9.17
CA ARG A 61 13.03 -8.40 8.20
C ARG A 61 11.93 -7.56 8.85
N LYS A 62 11.91 -6.28 8.53
CA LYS A 62 10.97 -5.25 9.03
C LYS A 62 9.79 -5.05 8.08
N GLU A 63 10.01 -5.12 6.77
CA GLU A 63 8.97 -4.95 5.76
C GLU A 63 8.11 -6.23 5.70
N ARG A 64 6.89 -6.12 6.24
CA ARG A 64 5.97 -7.23 6.48
C ARG A 64 4.54 -6.86 6.09
N TYR A 65 4.38 -6.35 4.87
CA TYR A 65 3.06 -5.95 4.39
C TYR A 65 2.10 -7.12 4.34
N GLU A 66 0.87 -6.81 4.71
CA GLU A 66 -0.26 -7.71 4.67
C GLU A 66 -1.48 -6.95 4.20
N LEU A 67 -2.41 -7.69 3.60
CA LEU A 67 -3.64 -7.14 3.06
C LEU A 67 -4.52 -6.53 4.16
N LEU A 68 -5.35 -5.55 3.79
CA LEU A 68 -6.29 -4.86 4.66
C LEU A 68 -7.08 -5.82 5.56
N LYS A 69 -7.51 -6.97 5.05
CA LYS A 69 -8.24 -7.98 5.83
C LYS A 69 -7.50 -8.46 7.08
N ALA A 70 -6.17 -8.58 7.02
CA ALA A 70 -5.37 -9.00 8.16
C ALA A 70 -5.32 -7.90 9.23
N TRP A 71 -5.23 -6.64 8.79
CA TRP A 71 -5.28 -5.48 9.65
C TRP A 71 -6.64 -5.32 10.32
N ILE A 72 -7.73 -5.51 9.58
CA ILE A 72 -9.10 -5.48 10.12
C ILE A 72 -9.21 -6.48 11.27
N SER A 73 -8.88 -7.75 11.02
CA SER A 73 -8.98 -8.78 12.06
C SER A 73 -8.14 -8.46 13.29
N ARG A 74 -6.93 -7.90 13.14
CA ARG A 74 -6.09 -7.53 14.29
C ARG A 74 -6.65 -6.38 15.11
N LEU A 75 -7.15 -5.35 14.44
CA LEU A 75 -7.65 -4.16 15.10
C LEU A 75 -8.98 -4.46 15.81
N GLU A 76 -9.86 -5.24 15.19
CA GLU A 76 -11.09 -5.70 15.83
C GLU A 76 -10.80 -6.57 17.06
N LEU A 77 -9.85 -7.50 16.97
CA LEU A 77 -9.41 -8.31 18.12
C LEU A 77 -8.79 -7.46 19.25
N ALA A 78 -8.22 -6.30 18.92
CA ALA A 78 -7.69 -5.35 19.89
C ALA A 78 -8.75 -4.40 20.46
N GLY A 79 -10.04 -4.57 20.12
CA GLY A 79 -11.15 -3.76 20.62
C GLY A 79 -11.41 -2.47 19.84
N PHE A 80 -10.86 -2.33 18.63
CA PHE A 80 -11.17 -1.21 17.75
C PHE A 80 -12.34 -1.53 16.82
N CYS A 81 -13.15 -0.51 16.54
CA CYS A 81 -14.19 -0.56 15.52
C CYS A 81 -13.82 0.33 14.33
N ALA A 82 -13.99 -0.21 13.12
CA ALA A 82 -13.82 0.55 11.90
C ALA A 82 -14.91 1.62 11.75
N GLU A 83 -14.48 2.85 11.46
CA GLU A 83 -15.30 4.04 11.26
C GLU A 83 -15.34 4.43 9.77
N ALA A 84 -16.43 5.06 9.36
CA ALA A 84 -16.57 5.54 7.99
C ALA A 84 -15.62 6.71 7.71
N ILE A 85 -14.93 6.67 6.57
CA ILE A 85 -14.08 7.78 6.13
C ILE A 85 -14.96 8.86 5.49
N SER A 86 -14.68 10.14 5.77
CA SER A 86 -15.46 11.28 5.25
C SER A 86 -15.50 11.31 3.72
N LEU A 87 -16.71 11.25 3.15
CA LEU A 87 -16.94 11.26 1.70
C LEU A 87 -16.29 12.46 0.99
N GLU A 88 -16.35 13.63 1.61
CA GLU A 88 -15.84 14.87 1.03
C GLU A 88 -14.30 14.85 0.94
N GLY A 89 -13.62 14.40 2.01
CA GLY A 89 -12.17 14.24 2.02
C GLY A 89 -11.70 13.21 0.98
N MET A 90 -12.46 12.12 0.83
CA MET A 90 -12.18 11.08 -0.16
C MET A 90 -12.29 11.61 -1.59
N LEU A 91 -13.40 12.27 -1.92
CA LEU A 91 -13.63 12.81 -3.27
C LEU A 91 -12.54 13.81 -3.67
N ARG A 92 -12.12 14.70 -2.75
CA ARG A 92 -11.00 15.60 -3.00
C ARG A 92 -9.70 14.86 -3.32
N GLY A 93 -9.32 13.89 -2.49
CA GLY A 93 -8.10 13.10 -2.72
C GLY A 93 -8.13 12.31 -4.03
N VAL A 94 -9.27 11.74 -4.39
CA VAL A 94 -9.46 11.05 -5.69
C VAL A 94 -9.22 11.99 -6.85
N THR A 95 -9.85 13.17 -6.84
CA THR A 95 -9.73 14.15 -7.92
C THR A 95 -8.30 14.64 -8.07
N GLU A 96 -7.60 14.93 -6.98
CA GLU A 96 -6.19 15.34 -7.02
C GLU A 96 -5.28 14.26 -7.61
N LEU A 97 -5.45 13.00 -7.22
CA LEU A 97 -4.67 11.88 -7.75
C LEU A 97 -4.93 11.65 -9.24
N GLN A 98 -6.19 11.71 -9.67
CA GLN A 98 -6.56 11.57 -11.08
C GLN A 98 -6.04 12.72 -11.95
N ASN A 99 -5.97 13.93 -11.40
CA ASN A 99 -5.36 15.09 -12.06
C ASN A 99 -3.84 14.93 -12.20
N PHE A 100 -3.19 14.26 -11.25
CA PHE A 100 -1.75 13.96 -11.35
C PHE A 100 -1.47 12.91 -12.41
N ALA A 101 -2.21 11.79 -12.41
CA ALA A 101 -2.07 10.74 -13.41
C ALA A 101 -3.36 9.92 -13.57
N ARG A 102 -3.73 9.63 -14.83
CA ARG A 102 -4.94 8.85 -15.17
C ARG A 102 -4.91 7.40 -14.73
N GLY A 103 -3.75 6.86 -14.35
CA GLY A 103 -3.62 5.47 -13.89
C GLY A 103 -4.14 5.23 -12.47
N TYR A 104 -4.31 6.29 -11.67
CA TYR A 104 -4.84 6.17 -10.32
C TYR A 104 -6.35 5.91 -10.30
N LYS A 105 -6.73 4.96 -9.44
CA LYS A 105 -8.13 4.63 -9.14
C LYS A 105 -8.29 4.40 -7.65
N ILE A 106 -9.48 4.65 -7.13
CA ILE A 106 -9.80 4.31 -5.75
C ILE A 106 -10.99 3.34 -5.76
N ILE A 107 -10.81 2.20 -5.11
CA ILE A 107 -11.87 1.24 -4.82
C ILE A 107 -12.39 1.56 -3.42
N ARG A 108 -13.71 1.72 -3.29
CA ARG A 108 -14.34 2.12 -2.04
C ARG A 108 -15.20 0.99 -1.47
N ASP A 109 -15.07 0.82 -0.17
CA ASP A 109 -16.02 0.15 0.71
C ASP A 109 -16.63 1.19 1.68
N GLU A 110 -17.68 0.87 2.41
CA GLU A 110 -18.36 1.78 3.34
C GLU A 110 -17.40 2.38 4.39
N LYS A 111 -16.40 1.60 4.82
CA LYS A 111 -15.44 1.95 5.89
C LYS A 111 -13.99 2.05 5.44
N PHE A 112 -13.70 1.64 4.21
CA PHE A 112 -12.32 1.47 3.74
C PHE A 112 -12.14 2.03 2.34
N LEU A 113 -10.92 2.45 2.05
CA LEU A 113 -10.50 2.83 0.71
C LEU A 113 -9.27 2.05 0.30
N VAL A 114 -9.19 1.71 -0.98
CA VAL A 114 -8.01 1.12 -1.58
C VAL A 114 -7.60 1.97 -2.77
N LEU A 115 -6.43 2.59 -2.67
CA LEU A 115 -5.75 3.26 -3.77
C LEU A 115 -5.12 2.19 -4.67
N CYS A 116 -5.40 2.28 -5.97
CA CYS A 116 -4.91 1.38 -6.99
C CYS A 116 -4.21 2.15 -8.12
N TRP A 117 -3.28 1.48 -8.79
CA TRP A 117 -2.68 1.89 -10.05
C TRP A 117 -2.99 0.87 -11.14
N ASN A 118 -3.68 1.27 -12.21
CA ASN A 118 -4.09 0.36 -13.30
C ASN A 118 -4.78 -0.93 -12.80
N ASN A 119 -5.62 -0.80 -11.76
CA ASN A 119 -6.32 -1.88 -11.03
C ASN A 119 -5.45 -2.71 -10.06
N ASN A 120 -4.14 -2.47 -9.97
CA ASN A 120 -3.29 -3.09 -8.94
C ASN A 120 -3.45 -2.32 -7.62
N PRO A 121 -3.90 -2.95 -6.53
CA PRO A 121 -3.96 -2.33 -5.21
C PRO A 121 -2.57 -1.90 -4.72
N LEU A 122 -2.46 -0.67 -4.22
CA LEU A 122 -1.23 -0.10 -3.68
C LEU A 122 -1.32 0.15 -2.19
N PHE A 123 -2.35 0.88 -1.75
CA PHE A 123 -2.49 1.26 -0.35
C PHE A 123 -3.94 1.17 0.10
N SER A 124 -4.17 0.72 1.32
CA SER A 124 -5.46 0.80 1.99
C SER A 124 -5.48 1.89 3.07
N LEU A 125 -6.61 2.58 3.16
CA LEU A 125 -6.90 3.57 4.18
C LEU A 125 -8.11 3.09 5.00
N SER A 126 -7.97 3.17 6.31
CA SER A 126 -8.97 2.77 7.28
C SER A 126 -8.93 3.73 8.48
N ALA A 127 -10.10 4.02 9.05
CA ALA A 127 -10.24 4.82 10.26
C ALA A 127 -10.81 3.95 11.38
N TRP A 128 -10.34 4.16 12.61
CA TRP A 128 -10.64 3.29 13.74
C TRP A 128 -10.91 4.10 14.99
N ARG A 129 -11.87 3.64 15.78
CA ARG A 129 -12.16 4.17 17.12
C ARG A 129 -12.09 3.04 18.13
N TYR A 130 -11.45 3.30 19.27
CA TYR A 130 -11.43 2.36 20.39
C TYR A 130 -12.82 2.29 21.03
N LEU A 131 -13.27 1.08 21.38
CA LEU A 131 -14.52 0.85 22.09
C LEU A 131 -14.43 1.18 23.58
#